data_AF-A0AAI9RPM3-F1
#
_entry.id   AF-A0AAI9RPM3-F1
#
_cell.length_a   1.000
_cell.length_b   1.000
_cell.length_c   1.000
_cell.angle_alpha   90.00
_cell.angle_beta   90.00
_cell.angle_gamma   90.00
#
_symmetry.space_group_name_H-M   'P 1'
#
loop_
_entity.id
_entity.type
_entity.pdbx_description
1 polymer ?
#
loop_
_entity_poly.entity_id
_entity_poly.type
_entity_poly.pdbx_seq_one_letter_code
_entity_poly.pdbx_strand_id
1 'polypeptide(L)'
;MNFAINKGDNTEEFIDSLKEIYSVDQLKQLAKKNLYVCPYCQVSMRVRSGDDRGTYFAHPSNLACLESKQVERAYRQYKKQIQRESFRHPVLVSLIKDELDTAAAGRDLVEITEGYRVPRFKKHFPDLYVQIGSKEWAITVLTDMTEHESLEHSRNFKARHQYFIENGLIPLWLIDKANFASETMKSSILLWEIEWLSSHTSKEDHAWKTEIATYTDREELFNVSAYTTSALSSNRKIDLKSIYYISQIEDKNYIRVFRFIDDARGEIYRGFLIGETSRVPFSQALHIENEAFMLRDPKQELSFRKTFKESVLQAVERKKERERLILEEQAQQNALLQRIREEEKEAAGAPGGGEKIEELQEAVQQVEPSVSLQRAISASNVMSPQEKELDDHFRQYFYELNRGKVQNLSSHVPEKKYKEFLERMRTTRIEGASYILSSNHVWRPIILTWLEENYYLENWTVSVQIIRDVLKNARVEFTENREEILKVPIKDFLMVYQKSLKKDLKVKSSFSIKS
;
A
#
# COMPACT_ATOMS: atom_id res chain seq x y z
N MET A 1 3.36 -47.35 -22.58
CA MET A 1 2.99 -45.95 -22.28
C MET A 1 4.14 -45.33 -21.52
N ASN A 2 4.82 -44.35 -22.11
CA ASN A 2 5.89 -43.61 -21.43
C ASN A 2 5.22 -42.55 -20.55
N PHE A 3 5.58 -42.48 -19.28
CA PHE A 3 5.15 -41.37 -18.43
C PHE A 3 6.03 -40.18 -18.79
N ALA A 4 5.62 -39.41 -19.80
CA ALA A 4 6.23 -38.11 -20.05
C ALA A 4 5.98 -37.28 -18.79
N ILE A 5 7.04 -36.93 -18.07
CA ILE A 5 6.97 -35.87 -17.06
C ILE A 5 6.54 -34.64 -17.87
N ASN A 6 5.31 -34.14 -17.65
CA ASN A 6 4.82 -33.05 -18.46
C ASN A 6 5.66 -31.81 -18.18
N LYS A 7 5.75 -30.93 -19.18
CA LYS A 7 6.51 -29.67 -19.12
C LYS A 7 6.09 -28.76 -17.94
N GLY A 8 4.97 -29.07 -17.28
CA GLY A 8 4.42 -28.39 -16.12
C GLY A 8 4.75 -29.01 -14.75
N ASP A 9 5.15 -30.28 -14.67
CA ASP A 9 5.23 -30.99 -13.40
C ASP A 9 6.49 -30.59 -12.60
N ASN A 10 6.30 -30.16 -11.36
CA ASN A 10 7.39 -30.06 -10.39
C ASN A 10 7.99 -31.46 -10.22
N THR A 11 9.21 -31.68 -10.70
CA THR A 11 9.87 -33.01 -10.66
C THR A 11 10.00 -33.59 -9.24
N GLU A 12 9.93 -32.74 -8.21
CA GLU A 12 9.94 -33.13 -6.80
C GLU A 12 8.53 -33.51 -6.31
N GLU A 13 7.49 -32.71 -6.58
CA GLU A 13 6.10 -33.07 -6.20
C GLU A 13 5.62 -34.34 -6.94
N PHE A 14 5.99 -34.49 -8.20
CA PHE A 14 5.64 -35.66 -9.00
C PHE A 14 6.27 -36.96 -8.45
N ILE A 15 7.50 -36.90 -7.94
CA ILE A 15 8.15 -38.10 -7.38
C ILE A 15 7.56 -38.46 -6.02
N ASP A 16 7.06 -37.49 -5.27
CA ASP A 16 6.36 -37.74 -4.01
C ASP A 16 4.97 -38.34 -4.24
N SER A 17 4.18 -37.85 -5.22
CA SER A 17 2.93 -38.52 -5.62
C SER A 17 3.17 -39.94 -6.13
N LEU A 18 4.28 -40.19 -6.84
CA LEU A 18 4.64 -41.53 -7.28
C LEU A 18 5.09 -42.44 -6.13
N LYS A 19 5.65 -41.88 -5.04
CA LYS A 19 6.04 -42.63 -3.84
C LYS A 19 4.85 -43.08 -3.00
N GLU A 20 3.68 -42.47 -3.18
CA GLU A 20 2.43 -42.96 -2.58
C GLU A 20 1.97 -44.30 -3.20
N ILE A 21 2.37 -44.57 -4.44
CA ILE A 21 1.92 -45.73 -5.24
C ILE A 21 3.03 -46.77 -5.41
N TYR A 22 4.27 -46.34 -5.53
CA TYR A 22 5.42 -47.19 -5.83
C TYR A 22 6.56 -47.01 -4.83
N SER A 23 7.23 -48.10 -4.48
CA SER A 23 8.45 -48.02 -3.68
C SER A 23 9.60 -47.38 -4.46
N VAL A 24 10.58 -46.81 -3.76
CA VAL A 24 11.76 -46.18 -4.39
C VAL A 24 12.50 -47.14 -5.32
N ASP A 25 12.55 -48.43 -4.99
CA ASP A 25 13.19 -49.44 -5.83
C ASP A 25 12.36 -49.79 -7.07
N GLN A 26 11.03 -49.78 -6.97
CA GLN A 26 10.14 -49.87 -8.13
C GLN A 26 10.33 -48.67 -9.06
N LEU A 27 10.40 -47.45 -8.51
CA LEU A 27 10.67 -46.24 -9.28
C LEU A 27 12.03 -46.29 -9.99
N LYS A 28 13.08 -46.81 -9.33
CA LYS A 28 14.39 -47.06 -9.95
C LYS A 28 14.31 -48.10 -11.08
N GLN A 29 13.51 -49.16 -10.92
CA GLN A 29 13.31 -50.17 -11.98
C GLN A 29 12.52 -49.61 -13.16
N LEU A 30 11.49 -48.79 -12.92
CA LEU A 30 10.73 -48.11 -13.97
C LEU A 30 11.62 -47.12 -14.74
N ALA A 31 12.50 -46.39 -14.05
CA ALA A 31 13.48 -45.51 -14.66
C ALA A 31 14.47 -46.26 -15.58
N LYS A 32 14.90 -47.48 -15.19
CA LYS A 32 15.75 -48.34 -16.05
C LYS A 32 15.05 -48.81 -17.32
N LYS A 33 13.71 -48.80 -17.36
CA LYS A 33 12.91 -49.10 -18.55
C LYS A 33 12.63 -47.84 -19.41
N ASN A 34 13.36 -46.74 -19.18
CA ASN A 34 13.22 -45.47 -19.89
C ASN A 34 11.82 -44.83 -19.78
N LEU A 35 11.08 -45.14 -18.71
CA LEU A 35 9.71 -44.65 -18.53
C LEU A 35 9.62 -43.17 -18.16
N TYR A 36 10.67 -42.60 -17.60
CA TYR A 36 10.75 -41.19 -17.23
C TYR A 36 11.71 -40.47 -18.17
N VAL A 37 11.24 -39.43 -18.83
CA VAL A 37 12.04 -38.60 -19.73
C VAL A 37 12.06 -37.17 -19.24
N CYS A 38 13.18 -36.48 -19.45
CA CYS A 38 13.29 -35.06 -19.18
C CYS A 38 12.36 -34.29 -20.13
N PRO A 39 11.46 -33.42 -19.63
CA PRO A 39 10.54 -32.67 -20.49
C PRO A 39 11.25 -31.70 -21.45
N TYR A 40 12.50 -31.35 -21.13
CA TYR A 40 13.31 -30.39 -21.90
C TYR A 40 14.12 -31.09 -22.99
N CYS A 41 15.00 -32.03 -22.63
CA CYS A 41 15.88 -32.70 -23.59
C CYS A 41 15.44 -34.09 -24.05
N GLN A 42 14.29 -34.59 -23.56
CA GLN A 42 13.73 -35.91 -23.87
C GLN A 42 14.64 -37.11 -23.52
N VAL A 43 15.74 -36.87 -22.79
CA VAL A 43 16.65 -37.92 -22.31
C VAL A 43 16.00 -38.65 -21.13
N SER A 44 16.15 -39.97 -21.10
CA SER A 44 15.67 -40.81 -20.00
C SER A 44 16.34 -40.45 -18.67
N MET A 45 15.52 -40.20 -17.66
CA MET A 45 15.93 -39.80 -16.32
C MET A 45 16.13 -41.03 -15.42
N ARG A 46 17.06 -40.92 -14.46
CA ARG A 46 17.29 -41.91 -13.41
C ARG A 46 16.67 -41.43 -12.10
N VAL A 47 16.18 -42.34 -11.28
CA VAL A 47 15.76 -42.03 -9.91
C VAL A 47 16.97 -42.20 -8.98
N ARG A 48 17.35 -41.14 -8.27
CA ARG A 48 18.34 -41.19 -7.19
C ARG A 48 17.62 -41.01 -5.86
N SER A 49 18.19 -41.58 -4.80
CA SER A 49 17.69 -41.45 -3.44
C SER A 49 18.88 -41.39 -2.49
N GLY A 50 18.85 -40.48 -1.53
CA GLY A 50 19.88 -40.33 -0.51
C GLY A 50 19.38 -39.51 0.67
N ASP A 51 20.04 -39.65 1.81
CA ASP A 51 19.57 -39.12 3.09
C ASP A 51 19.45 -37.58 3.12
N ASP A 52 20.30 -36.87 2.38
CA ASP A 52 20.34 -35.38 2.39
C ASP A 52 19.35 -34.71 1.43
N ARG A 53 19.00 -35.35 0.30
CA ARG A 53 18.19 -34.74 -0.78
C ARG A 53 16.91 -35.50 -1.10
N GLY A 54 16.61 -36.56 -0.35
CA GLY A 54 15.48 -37.42 -0.63
C GLY A 54 15.58 -38.13 -1.98
N THR A 55 14.43 -38.52 -2.53
CA THR A 55 14.33 -39.22 -3.82
C THR A 55 14.02 -38.21 -4.92
N TYR A 56 14.79 -38.19 -6.02
CA TYR A 56 14.63 -37.21 -7.10
C TYR A 56 15.00 -37.80 -8.48
N PHE A 57 14.47 -37.18 -9.55
CA PHE A 57 14.87 -37.47 -10.92
C PHE A 57 16.17 -36.78 -11.28
N ALA A 58 17.11 -37.52 -11.87
CA ALA A 58 18.42 -37.03 -12.27
C ALA A 58 18.77 -37.49 -13.68
N HIS A 59 19.41 -36.62 -14.45
CA HIS A 59 19.98 -37.05 -15.72
C HIS A 59 21.08 -38.11 -15.51
N PRO A 60 21.34 -38.98 -16.52
CA PRO A 60 22.51 -39.84 -16.52
C PRO A 60 23.79 -39.02 -16.27
N SER A 61 24.74 -39.57 -15.52
CA SER A 61 25.95 -38.83 -15.08
C SER A 61 26.77 -38.22 -16.23
N ASN A 62 26.59 -38.72 -17.46
CA ASN A 62 27.27 -38.31 -18.69
C ASN A 62 26.45 -37.35 -19.57
N LEU A 63 25.21 -37.02 -19.21
CA LEU A 63 24.33 -36.14 -19.97
C LEU A 63 23.80 -35.05 -19.05
N ALA A 64 24.15 -33.79 -19.31
CA ALA A 64 23.59 -32.65 -18.60
C ALA A 64 22.66 -31.88 -19.53
N CYS A 65 21.38 -31.76 -19.16
CA CYS A 65 20.46 -30.90 -19.89
C CYS A 65 20.76 -29.43 -19.58
N LEU A 66 21.26 -28.70 -20.59
CA LEU A 66 21.56 -27.28 -20.48
C LEU A 66 20.29 -26.48 -20.23
N GLU A 67 19.20 -26.80 -20.91
CA GLU A 67 17.89 -26.14 -20.74
C GLU A 67 17.33 -26.32 -19.32
N SER A 68 17.35 -27.54 -18.79
CA SER A 68 16.93 -27.82 -17.40
C SER A 68 17.78 -27.03 -16.39
N LYS A 69 19.10 -26.95 -16.59
CA LYS A 69 19.98 -26.12 -15.74
C LYS A 69 19.69 -24.62 -15.87
N GLN A 70 19.31 -24.15 -17.06
CA GLN A 70 18.94 -22.76 -17.27
C GLN A 70 17.63 -22.42 -16.57
N VAL A 71 16.60 -23.28 -16.71
CA VAL A 71 15.30 -23.12 -16.03
C VAL A 71 15.47 -23.18 -14.51
N GLU A 72 16.29 -24.08 -13.98
CA GLU A 72 16.56 -24.17 -12.55
C GLU A 72 17.25 -22.90 -12.01
N ARG A 73 18.20 -22.33 -12.78
CA ARG A 73 18.83 -21.05 -12.44
C ARG A 73 17.83 -19.90 -12.47
N ALA A 74 17.00 -19.83 -13.51
CA ALA A 74 15.95 -18.83 -13.66
C ALA A 74 14.95 -18.93 -12.49
N TYR A 75 14.52 -20.13 -12.12
CA TYR A 75 13.63 -20.37 -10.98
C TYR A 75 14.24 -19.92 -9.66
N ARG A 76 15.52 -20.23 -9.39
CA ARG A 76 16.22 -19.75 -8.18
C ARG A 76 16.30 -18.23 -8.13
N GLN A 77 16.54 -17.58 -9.27
CA GLN A 77 16.58 -16.12 -9.35
C GLN A 77 15.19 -15.50 -9.18
N TYR A 78 14.16 -16.10 -9.76
CA TYR A 78 12.76 -15.76 -9.53
C TYR A 78 12.38 -15.89 -8.06
N LYS A 79 12.74 -17.00 -7.39
CA LYS A 79 12.49 -17.18 -5.95
C LYS A 79 13.17 -16.14 -5.07
N LYS A 80 14.38 -15.70 -5.43
CA LYS A 80 15.04 -14.57 -4.77
C LYS A 80 14.29 -13.26 -5.00
N GLN A 81 13.76 -13.05 -6.21
CA GLN A 81 12.99 -11.86 -6.56
C GLN A 81 11.71 -11.75 -5.73
N ILE A 82 11.00 -12.87 -5.50
CA ILE A 82 9.75 -12.91 -4.75
C ILE A 82 9.94 -13.26 -3.25
N GLN A 83 11.17 -13.29 -2.75
CA GLN A 83 11.46 -13.77 -1.38
C GLN A 83 10.78 -12.94 -0.28
N ARG A 84 10.51 -11.67 -0.55
CA ARG A 84 9.82 -10.77 0.38
C ARG A 84 8.31 -10.88 0.32
N GLU A 85 7.78 -11.45 -0.76
CA GLU A 85 6.34 -11.57 -0.92
C GLU A 85 5.76 -12.45 0.19
N SER A 86 4.55 -12.12 0.60
CA SER A 86 3.84 -12.84 1.64
C SER A 86 3.52 -14.28 1.22
N PHE A 87 3.14 -15.10 2.19
CA PHE A 87 2.65 -16.46 1.93
C PHE A 87 1.43 -16.53 0.99
N ARG A 88 0.71 -15.41 0.79
CA ARG A 88 -0.43 -15.32 -0.13
C ARG A 88 -0.02 -15.21 -1.60
N HIS A 89 1.20 -14.75 -1.89
CA HIS A 89 1.70 -14.56 -3.26
C HIS A 89 1.53 -15.79 -4.16
N PRO A 90 2.05 -16.99 -3.81
CA PRO A 90 1.88 -18.17 -4.66
C PRO A 90 0.42 -18.55 -4.87
N VAL A 91 -0.44 -18.35 -3.85
CA VAL A 91 -1.88 -18.64 -3.94
C VAL A 91 -2.55 -17.69 -4.94
N LEU A 92 -2.24 -16.40 -4.87
CA LEU A 92 -2.79 -15.39 -5.78
C LEU A 92 -2.33 -15.60 -7.22
N VAL A 93 -1.04 -15.90 -7.42
CA VAL A 93 -0.51 -16.23 -8.75
C VAL A 93 -1.20 -17.46 -9.33
N SER A 94 -1.45 -18.50 -8.52
CA SER A 94 -2.21 -19.68 -8.95
C SER A 94 -3.63 -19.32 -9.35
N LEU A 95 -4.35 -18.57 -8.52
CA LEU A 95 -5.73 -18.15 -8.80
C LEU A 95 -5.82 -17.34 -10.10
N ILE A 96 -4.88 -16.41 -10.31
CA ILE A 96 -4.83 -15.64 -11.56
C ILE A 96 -4.55 -16.56 -12.75
N LYS A 97 -3.62 -17.51 -12.61
CA LYS A 97 -3.32 -18.47 -13.67
C LYS A 97 -4.53 -19.32 -14.03
N ASP A 98 -5.26 -19.85 -13.04
CA ASP A 98 -6.45 -20.68 -13.27
C ASP A 98 -7.56 -19.91 -14.02
N GLU A 99 -7.75 -18.64 -13.67
CA GLU A 99 -8.70 -17.73 -14.36
C GLU A 99 -8.24 -17.42 -15.79
N LEU A 100 -6.94 -17.23 -16.01
CA LEU A 100 -6.38 -17.02 -17.34
C LEU A 100 -6.50 -18.27 -18.21
N ASP A 101 -6.20 -19.46 -17.66
CA ASP A 101 -6.34 -20.73 -18.35
C ASP A 101 -7.81 -20.98 -18.75
N THR A 102 -8.74 -20.62 -17.86
CA THR A 102 -10.19 -20.64 -18.15
C THR A 102 -10.56 -19.65 -19.26
N ALA A 103 -10.01 -18.43 -19.24
CA ALA A 103 -10.25 -17.42 -20.26
C ALA A 103 -9.61 -17.77 -21.63
N ALA A 104 -8.51 -18.54 -21.61
CA ALA A 104 -7.80 -19.04 -22.78
C ALA A 104 -8.42 -20.30 -23.38
N ALA A 105 -9.30 -21.00 -22.65
CA ALA A 105 -9.94 -22.22 -23.12
C ALA A 105 -10.63 -22.03 -24.48
N GLY A 106 -10.20 -22.80 -25.48
CA GLY A 106 -10.70 -22.70 -26.85
C GLY A 106 -10.12 -21.55 -27.69
N ARG A 107 -9.04 -20.90 -27.24
CA ARG A 107 -8.35 -19.83 -27.98
C ARG A 107 -6.90 -20.21 -28.28
N ASP A 108 -6.63 -20.58 -29.52
CA ASP A 108 -5.28 -21.03 -29.94
C ASP A 108 -4.22 -19.92 -29.95
N LEU A 109 -4.64 -18.64 -29.87
CA LEU A 109 -3.75 -17.47 -29.90
C LEU A 109 -3.37 -16.95 -28.50
N VAL A 110 -3.65 -17.71 -27.44
CA VAL A 110 -3.32 -17.35 -26.07
C VAL A 110 -2.31 -18.34 -25.50
N GLU A 111 -1.13 -17.86 -25.13
CA GLU A 111 -0.11 -18.65 -24.45
C GLU A 111 0.10 -18.09 -23.03
N ILE A 112 -0.03 -18.95 -22.03
CA ILE A 112 0.18 -18.62 -20.62
C ILE A 112 1.33 -19.49 -20.12
N THR A 113 2.38 -18.88 -19.56
CA THR A 113 3.56 -19.60 -19.06
C THR A 113 4.15 -18.87 -17.86
N GLU A 114 4.71 -19.59 -16.91
CA GLU A 114 5.45 -18.97 -15.80
C GLU A 114 6.67 -18.21 -16.33
N GLY A 115 6.89 -16.97 -15.87
CA GLY A 115 7.94 -16.12 -16.47
C GLY A 115 9.34 -16.73 -16.45
N TYR A 116 9.69 -17.48 -15.39
CA TYR A 116 11.01 -18.14 -15.30
C TYR A 116 11.21 -19.29 -16.31
N ARG A 117 10.15 -19.77 -16.97
CA ARG A 117 10.22 -20.79 -18.03
C ARG A 117 10.42 -20.18 -19.41
N VAL A 118 10.29 -18.86 -19.57
CA VAL A 118 10.44 -18.17 -20.84
C VAL A 118 11.94 -17.89 -21.11
N PRO A 119 12.56 -18.49 -22.13
CA PRO A 119 14.03 -18.46 -22.30
C PRO A 119 14.64 -17.08 -22.53
N ARG A 120 13.86 -16.13 -23.04
CA ARG A 120 14.36 -14.78 -23.34
C ARG A 120 14.65 -13.96 -22.08
N PHE A 121 14.05 -14.30 -20.94
CA PHE A 121 14.28 -13.57 -19.69
C PHE A 121 15.53 -14.06 -18.98
N LYS A 122 16.42 -13.13 -18.60
CA LYS A 122 17.71 -13.44 -17.96
C LYS A 122 17.91 -12.73 -16.63
N LYS A 123 17.25 -11.59 -16.41
CA LYS A 123 17.50 -10.71 -15.26
C LYS A 123 16.31 -10.60 -14.32
N HIS A 124 15.14 -10.29 -14.88
CA HIS A 124 13.90 -10.15 -14.14
C HIS A 124 12.84 -11.02 -14.79
N PHE A 125 11.99 -11.61 -13.96
CA PHE A 125 11.00 -12.59 -14.40
C PHE A 125 9.62 -12.13 -13.93
N PRO A 126 8.61 -12.03 -14.82
CA PRO A 126 7.24 -11.86 -14.35
C PRO A 126 6.77 -13.13 -13.64
N ASP A 127 5.71 -13.03 -12.84
CA ASP A 127 5.09 -14.22 -12.25
C ASP A 127 4.48 -15.07 -13.38
N LEU A 128 3.72 -14.41 -14.26
CA LEU A 128 3.14 -15.00 -15.47
C LEU A 128 3.50 -14.17 -16.70
N TYR A 129 3.93 -14.87 -17.74
CA TYR A 129 4.01 -14.38 -19.10
C TYR A 129 2.73 -14.78 -19.84
N VAL A 130 2.06 -13.80 -20.46
CA VAL A 130 0.85 -14.06 -21.25
C VAL A 130 0.98 -13.43 -22.62
N GLN A 131 0.91 -14.23 -23.67
CA GLN A 131 0.82 -13.77 -25.04
C GLN A 131 -0.63 -13.86 -25.52
N ILE A 132 -1.14 -12.77 -26.07
CA ILE A 132 -2.49 -12.69 -26.63
C ILE A 132 -2.37 -12.12 -28.04
N GLY A 133 -2.38 -12.99 -29.06
CA GLY A 133 -2.15 -12.58 -30.44
C GLY A 133 -0.80 -11.88 -30.59
N SER A 134 -0.83 -10.59 -30.98
CA SER A 134 0.37 -9.77 -31.15
C SER A 134 0.94 -9.14 -29.86
N LYS A 135 0.20 -9.20 -28.75
CA LYS A 135 0.57 -8.52 -27.51
C LYS A 135 1.12 -9.48 -26.48
N GLU A 136 2.13 -9.03 -25.78
CA GLU A 136 2.80 -9.78 -24.74
C GLU A 136 2.69 -9.04 -23.41
N TRP A 137 2.29 -9.74 -22.36
CA TRP A 137 2.01 -9.19 -21.04
C TRP A 137 2.92 -9.81 -19.98
N ALA A 138 3.37 -8.96 -19.06
CA ALA A 138 4.12 -9.35 -17.87
C ALA A 138 3.22 -9.13 -16.64
N ILE A 139 2.59 -10.20 -16.15
CA ILE A 139 1.73 -10.13 -14.97
C ILE A 139 2.57 -10.41 -13.72
N THR A 140 2.49 -9.52 -12.75
CA THR A 140 3.19 -9.67 -11.47
C THR A 140 2.30 -9.23 -10.31
N VAL A 141 2.30 -10.03 -9.25
CA VAL A 141 1.57 -9.79 -8.00
C VAL A 141 2.54 -9.23 -6.96
N LEU A 142 2.16 -8.14 -6.31
CA LEU A 142 2.88 -7.54 -5.18
C LEU A 142 2.02 -7.73 -3.93
N THR A 143 2.54 -8.38 -2.90
CA THR A 143 1.79 -8.71 -1.68
C THR A 143 2.38 -8.15 -0.40
N ASP A 144 3.66 -7.78 -0.43
CA ASP A 144 4.34 -7.11 0.68
C ASP A 144 4.70 -5.67 0.33
N MET A 145 3.66 -4.86 0.17
CA MET A 145 3.76 -3.41 0.09
C MET A 145 3.75 -2.85 1.52
N THR A 146 4.92 -2.64 2.10
CA THR A 146 5.06 -1.97 3.41
C THR A 146 5.36 -0.48 3.22
N GLU A 147 4.90 0.36 4.14
CA GLU A 147 5.02 1.84 4.15
C GLU A 147 6.48 2.35 4.14
N HIS A 148 7.47 1.46 4.26
CA HIS A 148 8.90 1.76 4.33
C HIS A 148 9.68 1.03 3.23
N GLU A 149 9.27 1.22 1.99
CA GLU A 149 10.05 0.74 0.85
C GLU A 149 11.47 1.31 0.94
N SER A 150 12.46 0.42 1.08
CA SER A 150 13.84 0.84 0.98
C SER A 150 14.04 1.45 -0.41
N LEU A 151 14.82 2.54 -0.52
CA LEU A 151 15.26 3.10 -1.81
C LEU A 151 15.72 2.01 -2.79
N GLU A 152 16.30 0.93 -2.27
CA GLU A 152 16.69 -0.26 -3.02
C GLU A 152 15.50 -1.02 -3.63
N HIS A 153 14.38 -1.16 -2.92
CA HIS A 153 13.18 -1.84 -3.43
C HIS A 153 12.51 -1.06 -4.56
N SER A 154 12.30 0.25 -4.40
CA SER A 154 11.82 1.10 -5.50
C SER A 154 12.77 1.07 -6.69
N ARG A 155 14.09 1.12 -6.48
CA ARG A 155 15.07 0.95 -7.57
C ARG A 155 14.95 -0.41 -8.26
N ASN A 156 14.79 -1.49 -7.51
CA ASN A 156 14.61 -2.82 -8.05
C ASN A 156 13.29 -2.94 -8.82
N PHE A 157 12.21 -2.35 -8.32
CA PHE A 157 10.93 -2.29 -9.01
C PHE A 157 11.04 -1.52 -10.33
N LYS A 158 11.62 -0.31 -10.31
CA LYS A 158 11.89 0.49 -11.51
C LYS A 158 12.70 -0.30 -12.54
N ALA A 159 13.75 -0.99 -12.09
CA ALA A 159 14.58 -1.83 -12.96
C ALA A 159 13.79 -3.00 -13.57
N ARG A 160 12.90 -3.64 -12.80
CA ARG A 160 12.01 -4.71 -13.29
C ARG A 160 11.01 -4.18 -14.31
N HIS A 161 10.32 -3.09 -13.97
CA HIS A 161 9.33 -2.45 -14.81
C HIS A 161 9.94 -2.04 -16.17
N GLN A 162 11.08 -1.35 -16.12
CA GLN A 162 11.81 -0.94 -17.31
C GLN A 162 12.30 -2.13 -18.13
N TYR A 163 12.82 -3.18 -17.47
CA TYR A 163 13.25 -4.40 -18.15
C TYR A 163 12.10 -5.07 -18.90
N PHE A 164 10.88 -5.11 -18.35
CA PHE A 164 9.73 -5.66 -19.06
C PHE A 164 9.38 -4.86 -20.31
N ILE A 165 9.32 -3.53 -20.20
CA ILE A 165 9.08 -2.64 -21.34
C ILE A 165 10.14 -2.82 -22.43
N GLU A 166 11.43 -2.88 -22.05
CA GLU A 166 12.54 -3.09 -22.98
C GLU A 166 12.48 -4.45 -23.71
N ASN A 167 11.84 -5.45 -23.09
CA ASN A 167 11.58 -6.76 -23.70
C ASN A 167 10.25 -6.80 -24.48
N GLY A 168 9.59 -5.66 -24.72
CA GLY A 168 8.35 -5.56 -25.49
C GLY A 168 7.09 -5.99 -24.74
N LEU A 169 7.18 -6.17 -23.41
CA LEU A 169 6.05 -6.58 -22.58
C LEU A 169 5.25 -5.38 -22.11
N ILE A 170 3.94 -5.57 -21.98
CA ILE A 170 3.04 -4.67 -21.27
C ILE A 170 3.00 -5.11 -19.79
N PRO A 171 3.54 -4.32 -18.85
CA PRO A 171 3.54 -4.70 -17.44
C PRO A 171 2.13 -4.54 -16.83
N LEU A 172 1.63 -5.58 -16.20
CA LEU A 172 0.42 -5.56 -15.39
C LEU A 172 0.79 -5.91 -13.95
N TRP A 173 0.80 -4.90 -13.09
CA TRP A 173 1.07 -5.04 -11.67
C TRP A 173 -0.25 -5.14 -10.90
N LEU A 174 -0.42 -6.20 -10.13
CA LEU A 174 -1.59 -6.44 -9.29
C LEU A 174 -1.17 -6.41 -7.82
N ILE A 175 -1.76 -5.53 -7.03
CA ILE A 175 -1.31 -5.29 -5.66
C ILE A 175 -2.29 -5.92 -4.67
N ASP A 176 -1.82 -6.89 -3.89
CA ASP A 176 -2.52 -7.51 -2.76
C ASP A 176 -2.26 -6.68 -1.50
N LYS A 177 -3.33 -6.00 -1.07
CA LYS A 177 -3.52 -5.09 0.08
C LYS A 177 -4.02 -3.74 -0.37
N ALA A 178 -5.13 -3.35 0.24
CA ALA A 178 -5.71 -2.03 0.15
C ALA A 178 -5.25 -1.16 1.32
N ASN A 179 -3.95 -0.90 1.43
CA ASN A 179 -3.47 0.15 2.32
C ASN A 179 -3.61 1.51 1.63
N PHE A 180 -4.84 1.87 1.24
CA PHE A 180 -5.12 3.21 0.73
C PHE A 180 -5.46 4.09 1.91
N ALA A 181 -4.64 5.11 2.15
CA ALA A 181 -5.17 6.35 2.67
C ALA A 181 -5.93 7.03 1.52
N SER A 182 -7.08 6.49 1.13
CA SER A 182 -8.06 7.30 0.41
C SER A 182 -8.54 8.34 1.41
N GLU A 183 -8.15 9.60 1.26
CA GLU A 183 -8.92 10.67 1.91
C GLU A 183 -10.25 10.76 1.16
N THR A 184 -11.18 9.87 1.51
CA THR A 184 -12.52 9.84 0.91
C THR A 184 -13.23 11.18 1.09
N MET A 185 -12.79 11.99 2.06
CA MET A 185 -13.28 13.36 2.29
C MET A 185 -12.73 14.41 1.30
N LYS A 186 -11.67 14.14 0.52
CA LYS A 186 -11.02 15.13 -0.37
C LYS A 186 -10.89 14.69 -1.83
N SER A 187 -11.57 13.62 -2.25
CA SER A 187 -11.44 13.08 -3.62
C SER A 187 -9.97 12.86 -4.03
N SER A 188 -9.13 12.43 -3.08
CA SER A 188 -7.70 12.26 -3.28
C SER A 188 -7.29 10.80 -3.08
N ILE A 189 -6.28 10.38 -3.84
CA ILE A 189 -5.56 9.12 -3.62
C ILE A 189 -4.11 9.45 -3.32
N LEU A 190 -3.61 8.92 -2.19
CA LEU A 190 -2.20 8.96 -1.83
C LEU A 190 -1.58 7.64 -2.23
N LEU A 191 -0.46 7.71 -2.96
CA LEU A 191 0.23 6.57 -3.54
C LEU A 191 1.69 6.60 -3.11
N TRP A 192 2.23 5.42 -2.83
CA TRP A 192 3.67 5.22 -2.76
C TRP A 192 4.30 5.26 -4.15
N GLU A 193 5.63 5.35 -4.20
CA GLU A 193 6.34 5.40 -5.47
C GLU A 193 6.08 4.15 -6.33
N ILE A 194 6.14 2.95 -5.76
CA ILE A 194 5.86 1.71 -6.50
C ILE A 194 4.40 1.64 -6.96
N GLU A 195 3.45 2.11 -6.15
CA GLU A 195 2.05 2.17 -6.57
C GLU A 195 1.88 3.12 -7.76
N TRP A 196 2.45 4.31 -7.68
CA TRP A 196 2.44 5.26 -8.78
C TRP A 196 3.13 4.71 -10.04
N LEU A 197 4.26 4.00 -9.91
CA LEU A 197 4.93 3.34 -11.04
C LEU A 197 4.17 2.12 -11.59
N SER A 198 3.33 1.49 -10.76
CA SER A 198 2.45 0.38 -11.15
C SER A 198 1.21 0.87 -11.92
N SER A 199 0.86 2.14 -11.77
CA SER A 199 -0.24 2.76 -12.50
C SER A 199 0.07 2.91 -13.99
N HIS A 200 -0.93 2.67 -14.83
CA HIS A 200 -0.79 2.82 -16.28
C HIS A 200 -2.06 3.40 -16.90
N THR A 201 -1.92 3.91 -18.13
CA THR A 201 -3.05 4.45 -18.89
C THR A 201 -3.64 3.37 -19.79
N SER A 202 -4.88 2.98 -19.51
CA SER A 202 -5.67 2.03 -20.28
C SER A 202 -6.48 2.73 -21.39
N LYS A 203 -7.16 1.94 -22.24
CA LYS A 203 -8.13 2.48 -23.22
C LYS A 203 -9.31 3.18 -22.53
N GLU A 204 -9.75 2.65 -21.38
CA GLU A 204 -10.83 3.25 -20.60
C GLU A 204 -10.42 4.62 -20.05
N ASP A 205 -9.15 4.76 -19.65
CA ASP A 205 -8.63 6.03 -19.14
C ASP A 205 -8.60 7.12 -20.21
N HIS A 206 -8.35 6.75 -21.47
CA HIS A 206 -8.46 7.67 -22.60
C HIS A 206 -9.91 8.10 -22.84
N ALA A 207 -10.87 7.18 -22.68
CA ALA A 207 -12.29 7.50 -22.82
C ALA A 207 -12.75 8.48 -21.72
N TRP A 208 -12.39 8.20 -20.47
CA TRP A 208 -12.60 9.12 -19.35
C TRP A 208 -12.00 10.50 -19.59
N LYS A 209 -10.72 10.55 -19.99
CA LYS A 209 -10.03 11.81 -20.29
C LYS A 209 -10.73 12.61 -21.38
N THR A 210 -11.17 11.95 -22.45
CA THR A 210 -11.86 12.59 -23.57
C THR A 210 -13.21 13.13 -23.12
N GLU A 211 -13.96 12.36 -22.33
CA GLU A 211 -15.29 12.77 -21.84
C GLU A 211 -15.20 13.93 -20.85
N ILE A 212 -14.30 13.88 -19.87
CA ILE A 212 -14.09 14.98 -18.89
C ILE A 212 -13.76 16.29 -19.61
N ALA A 213 -12.89 16.23 -20.62
CA ALA A 213 -12.48 17.39 -21.40
C ALA A 213 -13.63 18.06 -22.19
N THR A 214 -14.81 17.43 -22.32
CA THR A 214 -15.96 18.01 -23.02
C THR A 214 -16.77 19.01 -22.17
N TYR A 215 -16.64 18.99 -20.84
CA TYR A 215 -17.50 19.77 -19.96
C TYR A 215 -16.77 20.51 -18.83
N THR A 216 -15.49 20.28 -18.61
CA THR A 216 -14.69 21.03 -17.63
C THR A 216 -13.21 20.97 -17.98
N ASP A 217 -12.43 21.92 -17.48
CA ASP A 217 -10.97 21.84 -17.48
C ASP A 217 -10.44 21.36 -16.13
N ARG A 218 -9.12 21.16 -16.02
CA ARG A 218 -8.49 20.65 -14.80
C ARG A 218 -8.66 21.62 -13.62
N GLU A 219 -8.53 22.91 -13.87
CA GLU A 219 -8.53 23.92 -12.81
C GLU A 219 -9.94 24.09 -12.24
N GLU A 220 -10.95 24.19 -13.10
CA GLU A 220 -12.35 24.22 -12.71
C GLU A 220 -12.73 22.94 -11.98
N LEU A 221 -12.37 21.76 -12.52
CA LEU A 221 -12.66 20.47 -11.89
C LEU A 221 -12.11 20.39 -10.47
N PHE A 222 -10.85 20.76 -10.28
CA PHE A 222 -10.21 20.69 -8.97
C PHE A 222 -10.83 21.69 -7.99
N ASN A 223 -11.15 22.89 -8.48
CA ASN A 223 -11.78 23.94 -7.68
C ASN A 223 -13.18 23.53 -7.21
N VAL A 224 -14.06 23.05 -8.11
CA VAL A 224 -15.42 22.63 -7.73
C VAL A 224 -15.44 21.36 -6.88
N SER A 225 -14.38 20.56 -6.94
CA SER A 225 -14.21 19.36 -6.12
C SER A 225 -13.50 19.61 -4.79
N ALA A 226 -13.20 20.88 -4.45
CA ALA A 226 -12.42 21.29 -3.28
C ALA A 226 -11.09 20.53 -3.14
N TYR A 227 -10.46 20.19 -4.27
CA TYR A 227 -9.23 19.43 -4.30
C TYR A 227 -8.03 20.35 -4.10
N THR A 228 -7.28 20.15 -3.01
CA THR A 228 -6.07 20.91 -2.72
C THR A 228 -4.92 20.45 -3.60
N THR A 229 -4.60 21.24 -4.62
CA THR A 229 -3.47 20.99 -5.51
C THR A 229 -2.14 21.24 -4.80
N SER A 230 -1.13 20.45 -5.13
CA SER A 230 0.26 20.85 -4.84
C SER A 230 0.64 21.97 -5.83
N ALA A 231 0.97 23.14 -5.31
CA ALA A 231 0.99 24.45 -6.00
C ALA A 231 2.00 24.65 -7.16
N LEU A 232 2.37 23.63 -7.94
CA LEU A 232 3.50 23.70 -8.87
C LEU A 232 3.18 23.77 -10.37
N SER A 233 1.93 23.63 -10.82
CA SER A 233 1.62 23.91 -12.24
C SER A 233 0.12 23.97 -12.54
N SER A 234 -0.43 25.17 -12.62
CA SER A 234 -1.79 25.48 -13.10
C SER A 234 -2.02 25.18 -14.59
N ASN A 235 -1.08 24.51 -15.29
CA ASN A 235 -1.14 24.30 -16.74
C ASN A 235 -0.83 22.84 -17.17
N ARG A 236 -0.97 21.87 -16.26
CA ARG A 236 -0.82 20.44 -16.61
C ARG A 236 -2.08 19.93 -17.31
N LYS A 237 -1.88 19.22 -18.43
CA LYS A 237 -2.96 18.45 -19.07
C LYS A 237 -3.47 17.37 -18.12
N ILE A 238 -4.75 16.98 -18.27
CA ILE A 238 -5.31 15.82 -17.58
C ILE A 238 -4.55 14.57 -18.03
N ASP A 239 -3.80 13.98 -17.12
CA ASP A 239 -3.13 12.68 -17.30
C ASP A 239 -3.81 11.68 -16.38
N LEU A 240 -4.56 10.76 -16.99
CA LEU A 240 -5.44 9.85 -16.27
C LEU A 240 -4.80 8.46 -16.25
N LYS A 241 -4.77 7.88 -15.06
CA LYS A 241 -4.13 6.59 -14.82
C LYS A 241 -5.04 5.69 -14.00
N SER A 242 -4.89 4.39 -14.23
CA SER A 242 -5.52 3.33 -13.47
C SER A 242 -4.47 2.57 -12.66
N ILE A 243 -4.86 2.16 -11.46
CA ILE A 243 -4.11 1.24 -10.60
C ILE A 243 -5.03 0.12 -10.12
N TYR A 244 -4.47 -1.09 -9.99
CA TYR A 244 -5.22 -2.33 -9.83
C TYR A 244 -4.84 -3.04 -8.55
N TYR A 245 -5.84 -3.29 -7.71
CA TYR A 245 -5.66 -3.94 -6.43
C TYR A 245 -6.49 -5.20 -6.32
N ILE A 246 -5.89 -6.24 -5.78
CA ILE A 246 -6.58 -7.48 -5.46
C ILE A 246 -7.31 -7.28 -4.13
N SER A 247 -8.58 -7.67 -4.11
CA SER A 247 -9.37 -7.71 -2.87
C SER A 247 -10.22 -8.97 -2.83
N GLN A 248 -10.38 -9.51 -1.63
CA GLN A 248 -11.24 -10.66 -1.38
C GLN A 248 -12.48 -10.18 -0.60
N ILE A 249 -13.67 -10.45 -1.15
CA ILE A 249 -14.95 -10.11 -0.52
C ILE A 249 -15.83 -11.35 -0.63
N GLU A 250 -16.36 -11.85 0.49
CA GLU A 250 -17.28 -13.02 0.50
C GLU A 250 -16.72 -14.22 -0.28
N ASP A 251 -15.45 -14.55 -0.02
CA ASP A 251 -14.71 -15.65 -0.67
C ASP A 251 -14.55 -15.55 -2.19
N LYS A 252 -14.88 -14.41 -2.79
CA LYS A 252 -14.62 -14.10 -4.20
C LYS A 252 -13.50 -13.08 -4.34
N ASN A 253 -12.68 -13.27 -5.37
CA ASN A 253 -11.59 -12.36 -5.70
C ASN A 253 -12.04 -11.31 -6.72
N TYR A 254 -11.72 -10.06 -6.42
CA TYR A 254 -12.03 -8.89 -7.25
C TYR A 254 -10.77 -8.08 -7.51
N ILE A 255 -10.69 -7.52 -8.70
CA ILE A 255 -9.78 -6.42 -9.03
C ILE A 255 -10.53 -5.11 -8.75
N ARG A 256 -10.03 -4.35 -7.79
CA ARG A 256 -10.45 -2.97 -7.53
C ARG A 256 -9.66 -2.05 -8.46
N VAL A 257 -10.37 -1.24 -9.22
CA VAL A 257 -9.78 -0.30 -10.17
C VAL A 257 -9.96 1.11 -9.62
N PHE A 258 -8.85 1.78 -9.33
CA PHE A 258 -8.85 3.19 -8.97
C PHE A 258 -8.37 4.00 -10.16
N ARG A 259 -9.19 4.97 -10.56
CA ARG A 259 -8.85 5.91 -11.61
C ARG A 259 -8.58 7.25 -11.01
N PHE A 260 -7.47 7.87 -11.43
CA PHE A 260 -7.09 9.15 -10.89
C PHE A 260 -6.38 10.02 -11.93
N ILE A 261 -6.46 11.33 -11.72
CA ILE A 261 -5.70 12.34 -12.45
C ILE A 261 -4.40 12.59 -11.69
N ASP A 262 -3.25 12.41 -12.35
CA ASP A 262 -1.92 12.64 -11.76
C ASP A 262 -1.77 14.12 -11.35
N ASP A 263 -1.37 14.39 -10.10
CA ASP A 263 -1.18 15.76 -9.56
C ASP A 263 0.24 16.01 -9.04
N ALA A 264 0.53 15.54 -7.82
CA ALA A 264 1.77 15.86 -7.12
C ALA A 264 2.79 14.72 -7.21
N ARG A 265 4.06 15.08 -7.42
CA ARG A 265 5.20 14.16 -7.30
C ARG A 265 6.13 14.70 -6.22
N GLY A 266 6.41 13.89 -5.20
CA GLY A 266 7.20 14.27 -4.04
C GLY A 266 7.56 13.04 -3.21
N GLU A 267 7.66 13.17 -1.88
CA GLU A 267 7.83 12.02 -0.97
C GLU A 267 6.59 11.11 -0.96
N ILE A 268 5.40 11.68 -1.17
CA ILE A 268 4.13 10.97 -1.37
C ILE A 268 3.56 11.39 -2.72
N TYR A 269 3.17 10.43 -3.54
CA TYR A 269 2.50 10.69 -4.81
C TYR A 269 1.01 10.94 -4.56
N ARG A 270 0.45 11.95 -5.21
CA ARG A 270 -0.96 12.31 -5.03
C ARG A 270 -1.68 12.36 -6.37
N GLY A 271 -2.86 11.75 -6.42
CA GLY A 271 -3.79 11.85 -7.54
C GLY A 271 -5.16 12.39 -7.09
N PHE A 272 -5.90 12.98 -8.02
CA PHE A 272 -7.32 13.28 -7.84
C PHE A 272 -8.14 12.07 -8.28
N LEU A 273 -8.84 11.44 -7.35
CA LEU A 273 -9.64 10.24 -7.60
C LEU A 273 -10.89 10.61 -8.39
N ILE A 274 -11.14 9.91 -9.50
CA ILE A 274 -12.32 10.13 -10.33
C ILE A 274 -13.35 9.02 -10.13
N GLY A 275 -14.56 9.43 -9.72
CA GLY A 275 -15.68 8.53 -9.50
C GLY A 275 -15.47 7.52 -8.36
N GLU A 276 -16.31 6.49 -8.37
CA GLU A 276 -16.21 5.41 -7.40
C GLU A 276 -15.22 4.34 -7.87
N THR A 277 -14.62 3.63 -6.91
CA THR A 277 -13.76 2.49 -7.18
C THR A 277 -14.57 1.35 -7.82
N SER A 278 -14.25 1.00 -9.07
CA SER A 278 -14.84 -0.16 -9.73
C SER A 278 -14.36 -1.45 -9.05
N ARG A 279 -15.27 -2.42 -8.94
CA ARG A 279 -14.97 -3.77 -8.43
C ARG A 279 -15.31 -4.76 -9.52
N VAL A 280 -14.29 -5.36 -10.11
CA VAL A 280 -14.44 -6.29 -11.22
C VAL A 280 -14.05 -7.68 -10.75
N PRO A 281 -14.94 -8.69 -10.83
CA PRO A 281 -14.57 -10.08 -10.53
C PRO A 281 -13.39 -10.53 -11.39
N PHE A 282 -12.52 -11.41 -10.87
CA PHE A 282 -11.36 -11.92 -11.63
C PHE A 282 -11.74 -12.46 -13.01
N SER A 283 -12.78 -13.29 -13.08
CA SER A 283 -13.28 -13.89 -14.33
C SER A 283 -13.66 -12.86 -15.39
N GLN A 284 -14.13 -11.67 -14.98
CA GLN A 284 -14.46 -10.57 -15.86
C GLN A 284 -13.23 -9.70 -16.15
N ALA A 285 -12.41 -9.41 -15.14
CA ALA A 285 -11.25 -8.52 -15.28
C ALA A 285 -10.16 -9.11 -16.17
N LEU A 286 -9.93 -10.42 -16.04
CA LEU A 286 -8.96 -11.21 -16.81
C LEU A 286 -9.55 -11.77 -18.11
N HIS A 287 -10.83 -11.48 -18.39
CA HIS A 287 -11.42 -11.82 -19.67
C HIS A 287 -10.66 -11.12 -20.81
N ILE A 288 -10.40 -11.88 -21.87
CA ILE A 288 -9.63 -11.41 -23.02
C ILE A 288 -10.58 -10.88 -24.08
N GLU A 289 -10.42 -9.61 -24.45
CA GLU A 289 -11.17 -8.95 -25.52
C GLU A 289 -10.21 -8.08 -26.35
N ASN A 290 -10.23 -8.19 -27.68
CA ASN A 290 -9.38 -7.37 -28.57
C ASN A 290 -7.88 -7.36 -28.18
N GLU A 291 -7.33 -8.56 -27.97
CA GLU A 291 -5.94 -8.81 -27.57
C GLU A 291 -5.51 -8.20 -26.21
N ALA A 292 -6.47 -7.80 -25.36
CA ALA A 292 -6.18 -7.22 -24.05
C ALA A 292 -7.10 -7.78 -22.96
N PHE A 293 -6.66 -7.67 -21.72
CA PHE A 293 -7.54 -7.89 -20.57
C PHE A 293 -8.54 -6.75 -20.46
N MET A 294 -9.79 -7.07 -20.09
CA MET A 294 -10.81 -6.03 -19.93
C MET A 294 -10.48 -5.07 -18.79
N LEU A 295 -10.08 -5.60 -17.62
CA LEU A 295 -9.74 -4.84 -16.40
C LEU A 295 -10.78 -3.76 -16.01
N ARG A 296 -12.03 -3.93 -16.43
CA ARG A 296 -13.14 -2.99 -16.23
C ARG A 296 -14.48 -3.73 -16.33
N ASP A 297 -15.52 -3.13 -15.78
CA ASP A 297 -16.90 -3.47 -16.11
C ASP A 297 -17.49 -2.38 -17.03
N PRO A 298 -17.74 -2.64 -18.32
CA PRO A 298 -18.24 -1.63 -19.25
C PRO A 298 -19.55 -0.96 -18.83
N LYS A 299 -20.46 -1.69 -18.16
CA LYS A 299 -21.75 -1.13 -17.72
C LYS A 299 -21.54 -0.23 -16.50
N GLN A 300 -20.70 -0.67 -15.57
CA GLN A 300 -20.37 0.11 -14.37
C GLN A 300 -19.63 1.39 -14.73
N GLU A 301 -18.62 1.32 -15.63
CA GLU A 301 -17.87 2.48 -16.11
C GLU A 301 -18.78 3.52 -16.76
N LEU A 302 -19.73 3.09 -17.59
CA LEU A 302 -20.67 3.99 -18.24
C LEU A 302 -21.59 4.69 -17.22
N SER A 303 -22.01 3.97 -16.17
CA SER A 303 -22.77 4.58 -15.07
C SER A 303 -21.92 5.59 -14.31
N PHE A 304 -20.66 5.24 -13.99
CA PHE A 304 -19.75 6.11 -13.25
C PHE A 304 -19.44 7.40 -14.02
N ARG A 305 -19.24 7.33 -15.34
CA ARG A 305 -19.04 8.53 -16.18
C ARG A 305 -20.23 9.48 -16.14
N LYS A 306 -21.45 8.93 -16.24
CA LYS A 306 -22.69 9.73 -16.16
C LYS A 306 -22.83 10.39 -14.80
N THR A 307 -22.73 9.62 -13.71
CA THR A 307 -22.85 10.14 -12.34
C THR A 307 -21.78 11.18 -12.04
N PHE A 308 -20.54 10.95 -12.49
CA PHE A 308 -19.44 11.90 -12.30
C PHE A 308 -19.67 13.20 -13.07
N LYS A 309 -20.11 13.12 -14.34
CA LYS A 309 -20.47 14.30 -15.14
C LYS A 309 -21.58 15.12 -14.48
N GLU A 310 -22.65 14.46 -14.05
CA GLU A 310 -23.77 15.13 -13.37
C GLU A 310 -23.33 15.80 -12.07
N SER A 311 -22.52 15.12 -11.26
CA SER A 311 -21.95 15.65 -10.02
C SER A 311 -21.10 16.91 -10.26
N VAL A 312 -20.22 16.88 -11.27
CA VAL A 312 -19.36 18.03 -11.62
C VAL A 312 -20.20 19.20 -12.12
N LEU A 313 -21.14 18.97 -13.04
CA LEU A 313 -22.00 20.04 -13.56
C LEU A 313 -22.86 20.67 -12.46
N GLN A 314 -23.39 19.88 -11.53
CA GLN A 314 -24.11 20.39 -10.36
C GLN A 314 -23.20 21.16 -9.40
N ALA A 315 -21.93 20.75 -9.24
CA ALA A 315 -20.96 21.48 -8.42
C ALA A 315 -20.59 22.84 -9.05
N VAL A 316 -20.41 22.88 -10.37
CA VAL A 316 -20.18 24.12 -11.14
C VAL A 316 -21.37 25.07 -10.98
N GLU A 317 -22.60 24.58 -11.13
CA GLU A 317 -23.80 25.42 -11.01
C GLU A 317 -23.97 25.96 -9.59
N ARG A 318 -23.78 25.11 -8.56
CA ARG A 318 -23.80 25.54 -7.15
C ARG A 318 -22.74 26.61 -6.85
N LYS A 319 -21.58 26.53 -7.48
CA LYS A 319 -20.53 27.54 -7.32
C LYS A 319 -20.94 28.87 -7.96
N LYS A 320 -21.46 28.85 -9.19
CA LYS A 320 -21.95 30.05 -9.88
C LYS A 320 -23.07 30.74 -9.12
N GLU A 321 -24.02 29.96 -8.58
CA GLU A 321 -25.11 30.50 -7.76
C GLU A 321 -24.59 31.16 -6.49
N ARG A 322 -23.62 30.52 -5.80
CA ARG A 322 -22.97 31.12 -4.62
C ARG A 322 -22.23 32.41 -4.96
N GLU A 323 -21.50 32.45 -6.08
CA GLU A 323 -20.82 33.67 -6.54
C GLU A 323 -21.81 34.79 -6.86
N ARG A 324 -22.97 34.45 -7.47
CA ARG A 324 -24.05 35.43 -7.72
C ARG A 324 -24.62 35.99 -6.43
N LEU A 325 -24.95 35.13 -5.46
CA LEU A 325 -25.47 35.55 -4.16
C LEU A 325 -24.48 36.45 -3.41
N ILE A 326 -23.19 36.13 -3.45
CA ILE A 326 -22.14 36.97 -2.85
C ILE A 326 -22.07 38.34 -3.53
N LEU A 327 -22.17 38.40 -4.86
CA LEU A 327 -22.18 39.66 -5.60
C LEU A 327 -23.43 40.50 -5.31
N GLU A 328 -24.60 39.86 -5.19
CA GLU A 328 -25.86 40.53 -4.82
C GLU A 328 -25.80 41.08 -3.39
N GLU A 329 -25.29 40.32 -2.43
CA GLU A 329 -25.08 40.77 -1.05
C GLU A 329 -24.09 41.96 -0.99
N GLN A 330 -22.99 41.89 -1.73
CA GLN A 330 -22.02 43.00 -1.83
C GLN A 330 -22.65 44.24 -2.47
N ALA A 331 -23.47 44.09 -3.51
CA ALA A 331 -24.19 45.20 -4.14
C ALA A 331 -25.20 45.83 -3.18
N GLN A 332 -25.94 45.02 -2.42
CA GLN A 332 -26.89 45.49 -1.41
C GLN A 332 -26.19 46.23 -0.25
N GLN A 333 -25.07 45.70 0.25
CA GLN A 333 -24.26 46.38 1.27
C GLN A 333 -23.71 47.71 0.76
N ASN A 334 -23.18 47.74 -0.48
CA ASN A 334 -22.67 48.96 -1.08
C ASN A 334 -23.78 50.01 -1.30
N ALA A 335 -24.98 49.59 -1.71
CA ALA A 335 -26.13 50.48 -1.87
C ALA A 335 -26.63 51.04 -0.53
N LEU A 336 -26.64 50.21 0.53
CA LEU A 336 -27.00 50.65 1.88
C LEU A 336 -25.99 51.69 2.41
N LEU A 337 -24.68 51.43 2.23
CA LEU A 337 -23.63 52.38 2.59
C LEU A 337 -23.73 53.70 1.80
N GLN A 338 -24.14 53.66 0.54
CA GLN A 338 -24.39 54.88 -0.24
C GLN A 338 -25.59 55.67 0.30
N ARG A 339 -26.69 55.02 0.66
CA ARG A 339 -27.85 55.69 1.27
C ARG A 339 -27.51 56.36 2.59
N ILE A 340 -26.78 55.66 3.47
CA ILE A 340 -26.32 56.24 4.75
C ILE A 340 -25.48 57.50 4.51
N ARG A 341 -24.56 57.47 3.53
CA ARG A 341 -23.74 58.64 3.18
C ARG A 341 -24.54 59.80 2.57
N GLU A 342 -25.62 59.51 1.85
CA GLU A 342 -26.52 60.54 1.30
C GLU A 342 -27.36 61.18 2.42
N GLU A 343 -27.91 60.37 3.32
CA GLU A 343 -28.65 60.83 4.50
C GLU A 343 -27.78 61.65 5.47
N GLU A 344 -26.51 61.26 5.67
CA GLU A 344 -25.53 62.06 6.44
C GLU A 344 -25.25 63.42 5.79
N LYS A 345 -25.15 63.48 4.45
CA LYS A 345 -24.96 64.74 3.72
C LYS A 345 -26.18 65.65 3.77
N GLU A 346 -27.39 65.08 3.73
CA GLU A 346 -28.64 65.84 3.89
C GLU A 346 -28.81 66.34 5.32
N ALA A 347 -28.47 65.53 6.33
CA ALA A 347 -28.49 65.92 7.74
C ALA A 347 -27.47 67.02 8.07
N ALA A 348 -26.29 67.01 7.45
CA ALA A 348 -25.28 68.07 7.58
C ALA A 348 -25.71 69.43 6.99
N GLY A 349 -26.75 69.45 6.14
CA GLY A 349 -27.32 70.66 5.56
C GLY A 349 -28.48 71.29 6.35
N ALA A 350 -29.03 70.60 7.37
CA ALA A 350 -30.19 71.07 8.13
C ALA A 350 -29.77 71.61 9.52
N PRO A 351 -30.07 72.87 9.87
CA PRO A 351 -29.70 73.43 11.17
C PRO A 351 -30.69 72.96 12.24
N GLY A 352 -30.33 71.88 12.96
CA GLY A 352 -31.01 71.45 14.18
C GLY A 352 -31.36 69.96 14.19
N GLY A 353 -30.41 69.10 14.57
CA GLY A 353 -30.64 67.65 14.64
C GLY A 353 -29.54 66.89 15.36
N GLY A 354 -29.09 67.39 16.51
CA GLY A 354 -28.00 66.77 17.30
C GLY A 354 -28.34 65.36 17.83
N GLU A 355 -29.61 65.05 18.06
CA GLU A 355 -30.03 63.76 18.65
C GLU A 355 -30.14 62.62 17.61
N LYS A 356 -30.26 62.93 16.30
CA LYS A 356 -30.34 61.91 15.24
C LYS A 356 -28.97 61.39 14.79
N ILE A 357 -27.90 62.13 15.08
CA ILE A 357 -26.53 61.80 14.65
C ILE A 357 -25.92 60.73 15.57
N GLU A 358 -26.31 60.68 16.85
CA GLU A 358 -25.83 59.67 17.81
C GLU A 358 -26.42 58.27 17.54
N GLU A 359 -27.72 58.16 17.21
CA GLU A 359 -28.34 56.87 16.80
C GLU A 359 -27.74 56.31 15.49
N LEU A 360 -27.34 57.19 14.55
CA LEU A 360 -26.67 56.80 13.30
C LEU A 360 -25.21 56.37 13.53
N GLN A 361 -24.50 56.97 14.50
CA GLN A 361 -23.15 56.56 14.85
C GLN A 361 -23.08 55.19 15.54
N GLU A 362 -24.08 54.84 16.36
CA GLU A 362 -24.21 53.47 16.90
C GLU A 362 -24.55 52.43 15.81
N ALA A 363 -25.36 52.80 14.81
CA ALA A 363 -25.65 51.92 13.68
C ALA A 363 -24.44 51.71 12.75
N VAL A 364 -23.58 52.72 12.56
CA VAL A 364 -22.35 52.63 11.76
C VAL A 364 -21.23 51.88 12.50
N GLN A 365 -21.16 51.94 13.82
CA GLN A 365 -20.20 51.13 14.62
C GLN A 365 -20.54 49.63 14.65
N GLN A 366 -21.79 49.24 14.36
CA GLN A 366 -22.16 47.84 14.14
C GLN A 366 -21.91 47.35 12.71
N VAL A 367 -21.54 48.26 11.80
CA VAL A 367 -21.11 47.96 10.42
C VAL A 367 -19.62 48.31 10.30
N GLU A 368 -18.78 47.72 11.16
CA GLU A 368 -17.37 47.61 10.78
C GLU A 368 -17.27 46.81 9.48
N PRO A 369 -16.44 47.25 8.52
CA PRO A 369 -16.27 46.54 7.27
C PRO A 369 -15.75 45.16 7.63
N SER A 370 -16.52 44.12 7.31
CA SER A 370 -16.03 42.75 7.26
C SER A 370 -15.02 42.66 6.10
N VAL A 371 -13.82 43.19 6.34
CA VAL A 371 -12.59 42.96 5.56
C VAL A 371 -12.22 41.45 5.55
N SER A 372 -13.06 40.59 6.13
CA SER A 372 -12.93 39.13 6.12
C SER A 372 -13.31 38.48 4.79
N LEU A 373 -14.11 39.09 3.90
CA LEU A 373 -14.56 38.39 2.69
C LEU A 373 -13.56 38.42 1.51
N GLN A 374 -12.81 39.49 1.29
CA GLN A 374 -11.74 39.51 0.27
C GLN A 374 -10.54 38.62 0.68
N ARG A 375 -10.32 38.43 1.98
CA ARG A 375 -9.43 37.38 2.51
C ARG A 375 -10.02 36.00 2.31
N ALA A 376 -11.33 35.79 2.41
CA ALA A 376 -11.96 34.48 2.19
C ALA A 376 -11.84 33.99 0.73
N ILE A 377 -11.92 34.89 -0.25
CA ILE A 377 -11.80 34.52 -1.68
C ILE A 377 -10.33 34.23 -2.05
N SER A 378 -9.38 34.98 -1.49
CA SER A 378 -7.93 34.72 -1.65
C SER A 378 -7.43 33.55 -0.78
N ALA A 379 -8.17 33.18 0.27
CA ALA A 379 -7.90 32.03 1.14
C ALA A 379 -8.45 30.70 0.59
N SER A 380 -9.18 30.70 -0.53
CA SER A 380 -9.61 29.44 -1.18
C SER A 380 -8.44 28.58 -1.70
N ASN A 381 -7.23 29.15 -1.78
CA ASN A 381 -5.98 28.45 -2.10
C ASN A 381 -4.95 28.47 -0.94
N VAL A 382 -5.31 29.01 0.23
CA VAL A 382 -4.44 29.04 1.41
C VAL A 382 -5.13 28.25 2.52
N MET A 383 -4.58 27.09 2.83
CA MET A 383 -5.05 26.21 3.91
C MET A 383 -5.43 27.03 5.15
N SER A 384 -6.67 26.86 5.63
CA SER A 384 -7.11 27.49 6.87
C SER A 384 -6.22 27.04 8.03
N PRO A 385 -6.13 27.81 9.13
CA PRO A 385 -5.31 27.43 10.29
C PRO A 385 -5.67 26.03 10.83
N GLN A 386 -6.95 25.66 10.79
CA GLN A 386 -7.45 24.35 11.20
C GLN A 386 -7.09 23.25 10.19
N GLU A 387 -7.11 23.51 8.88
CA GLU A 387 -6.65 22.57 7.86
C GLU A 387 -5.13 22.41 7.85
N LYS A 388 -4.40 23.48 8.18
CA LYS A 388 -2.96 23.45 8.38
C LYS A 388 -2.61 22.68 9.65
N GLU A 389 -3.34 22.87 10.75
CA GLU A 389 -3.22 22.03 11.94
C GLU A 389 -3.59 20.57 11.66
N LEU A 390 -4.58 20.30 10.80
CA LEU A 390 -4.93 18.92 10.42
C LEU A 390 -3.88 18.29 9.50
N ASP A 391 -3.35 19.02 8.52
CA ASP A 391 -2.28 18.57 7.62
C ASP A 391 -0.96 18.44 8.38
N ASP A 392 -0.63 19.38 9.27
CA ASP A 392 0.51 19.28 10.17
C ASP A 392 0.29 18.14 11.16
N HIS A 393 -0.92 17.93 11.70
CA HIS A 393 -1.25 16.78 12.55
C HIS A 393 -1.13 15.47 11.78
N PHE A 394 -1.61 15.38 10.52
CA PHE A 394 -1.45 14.17 9.72
C PHE A 394 0.00 13.99 9.28
N ARG A 395 0.71 15.04 8.86
CA ARG A 395 2.16 15.00 8.60
C ARG A 395 2.92 14.56 9.83
N GLN A 396 2.57 15.07 11.02
CA GLN A 396 3.22 14.78 12.29
C GLN A 396 2.86 13.40 12.80
N TYR A 397 1.62 12.97 12.63
CA TYR A 397 1.14 11.60 12.84
C TYR A 397 1.82 10.62 11.87
N PHE A 398 2.01 11.00 10.60
CA PHE A 398 2.79 10.27 9.60
C PHE A 398 4.28 10.29 9.95
N TYR A 399 4.84 11.41 10.43
CA TYR A 399 6.22 11.52 10.93
C TYR A 399 6.43 10.69 12.20
N GLU A 400 5.41 10.55 13.05
CA GLU A 400 5.39 9.74 14.27
C GLU A 400 5.20 8.26 13.97
N LEU A 401 4.34 7.91 13.01
CA LEU A 401 4.24 6.57 12.39
C LEU A 401 5.56 6.19 11.69
N ASN A 402 6.26 7.16 11.10
CA ASN A 402 7.58 7.00 10.49
C ASN A 402 8.74 7.07 11.50
N ARG A 403 8.48 7.26 12.80
CA ARG A 403 9.53 7.41 13.82
C ARG A 403 10.01 6.05 14.31
N GLY A 404 10.83 5.42 13.48
CA GLY A 404 11.65 4.26 13.83
C GLY A 404 10.93 2.93 13.56
N LYS A 405 11.68 1.93 13.14
CA LYS A 405 11.17 0.57 12.98
C LYS A 405 11.13 -0.13 14.33
N VAL A 406 10.02 -0.76 14.68
CA VAL A 406 10.07 -1.96 15.49
C VAL A 406 10.89 -2.99 14.73
N GLN A 407 12.05 -3.37 15.24
CA GLN A 407 12.87 -4.47 14.73
C GLN A 407 12.90 -5.56 15.79
N ASN A 408 12.77 -6.82 15.42
CA ASN A 408 12.94 -7.90 16.40
C ASN A 408 14.41 -7.95 16.82
N LEU A 409 14.69 -7.72 18.10
CA LEU A 409 16.04 -7.80 18.66
C LEU A 409 16.72 -9.15 18.34
N SER A 410 15.92 -10.22 18.27
CA SER A 410 16.32 -11.57 17.87
C SER A 410 16.87 -11.68 16.44
N SER A 411 16.55 -10.75 15.54
CA SER A 411 17.05 -10.73 14.16
C SER A 411 18.50 -10.21 14.04
N HIS A 412 19.01 -9.54 15.08
CA HIS A 412 20.35 -8.92 15.07
C HIS A 412 21.38 -9.64 15.95
N VAL A 413 20.97 -10.69 16.66
CA VAL A 413 21.84 -11.41 17.61
C VAL A 413 21.69 -12.92 17.38
N PRO A 414 22.79 -13.71 17.45
CA PRO A 414 22.69 -15.16 17.32
C PRO A 414 21.66 -15.76 18.30
N GLU A 415 20.78 -16.61 17.78
CA GLU A 415 19.62 -17.16 18.50
C GLU A 415 19.98 -17.77 19.87
N LYS A 416 21.11 -18.47 19.95
CA LYS A 416 21.63 -19.05 21.20
C LYS A 416 21.89 -17.99 22.28
N LYS A 417 22.52 -16.86 21.92
CA LYS A 417 22.80 -15.77 22.85
C LYS A 417 21.53 -15.03 23.27
N TYR A 418 20.58 -14.90 22.35
CA TYR A 418 19.29 -14.30 22.64
C TYR A 418 18.48 -15.14 23.65
N LYS A 419 18.46 -16.47 23.49
CA LYS A 419 17.83 -17.39 24.44
C LYS A 419 18.46 -17.34 25.84
N GLU A 420 19.79 -17.33 25.92
CA GLU A 420 20.52 -17.17 27.20
C GLU A 420 20.22 -15.82 27.88
N PHE A 421 20.07 -14.76 27.10
CA PHE A 421 19.68 -13.44 27.58
C PHE A 421 18.25 -13.42 28.16
N LEU A 422 17.28 -14.01 27.46
CA LEU A 422 15.89 -14.08 27.95
C LEU A 422 15.78 -14.86 29.27
N GLU A 423 16.50 -15.98 29.38
CA GLU A 423 16.52 -16.78 30.62
C GLU A 423 17.16 -16.02 31.81
N ARG A 424 18.20 -15.23 31.54
CA ARG A 424 18.79 -14.34 32.56
C ARG A 424 17.81 -13.26 32.99
N MET A 425 17.10 -12.61 32.05
CA MET A 425 16.12 -11.58 32.38
C MET A 425 14.94 -12.14 33.19
N ARG A 426 14.56 -13.40 32.97
CA ARG A 426 13.53 -14.09 33.75
C ARG A 426 13.96 -14.38 35.19
N THR A 427 15.24 -14.56 35.46
CA THR A 427 15.76 -15.02 36.77
C THR A 427 16.47 -13.93 37.60
N THR A 428 16.80 -12.79 37.00
CA THR A 428 17.54 -11.71 37.69
C THR A 428 16.75 -11.10 38.85
N ARG A 429 17.43 -10.72 39.94
CA ARG A 429 16.79 -10.04 41.08
C ARG A 429 16.37 -8.64 40.66
N ILE A 430 15.12 -8.28 40.96
CA ILE A 430 14.52 -6.97 40.67
C ILE A 430 14.02 -6.37 41.98
N GLU A 431 14.39 -5.12 42.24
CA GLU A 431 13.94 -4.36 43.40
C GLU A 431 12.43 -4.13 43.35
N GLY A 432 11.74 -4.32 44.46
CA GLY A 432 10.29 -4.14 44.52
C GLY A 432 9.48 -5.19 43.75
N ALA A 433 10.08 -6.29 43.26
CA ALA A 433 9.34 -7.36 42.56
C ALA A 433 8.20 -7.95 43.40
N SER A 434 8.31 -7.90 44.74
CA SER A 434 7.26 -8.31 45.68
C SER A 434 5.98 -7.47 45.59
N TYR A 435 6.00 -6.31 44.94
CA TYR A 435 4.81 -5.49 44.71
C TYR A 435 3.94 -5.98 43.54
N ILE A 436 4.44 -6.93 42.74
CA ILE A 436 3.69 -7.63 41.70
C ILE A 436 3.30 -8.99 42.27
N LEU A 437 2.00 -9.22 42.46
CA LEU A 437 1.46 -10.46 43.06
C LEU A 437 1.61 -11.65 42.10
N SER A 438 1.57 -11.39 40.79
CA SER A 438 1.79 -12.42 39.78
C SER A 438 3.25 -12.91 39.81
N SER A 439 3.46 -14.20 39.54
CA SER A 439 4.79 -14.79 39.55
C SER A 439 5.72 -14.12 38.53
N ASN A 440 7.03 -14.17 38.78
CA ASN A 440 8.06 -13.65 37.86
C ASN A 440 7.99 -14.30 36.46
N HIS A 441 7.43 -15.51 36.36
CA HIS A 441 7.21 -16.22 35.09
C HIS A 441 6.00 -15.71 34.30
N VAL A 442 5.20 -14.80 34.87
CA VAL A 442 4.03 -14.22 34.23
C VAL A 442 4.31 -12.80 33.76
N TRP A 443 4.71 -11.89 34.66
CA TRP A 443 4.83 -10.47 34.30
C TRP A 443 6.11 -10.15 33.51
N ARG A 444 7.23 -10.85 33.76
CA ARG A 444 8.51 -10.58 33.07
C ARG A 444 8.45 -10.96 31.59
N PRO A 445 7.89 -12.12 31.18
CA PRO A 445 7.70 -12.41 29.76
C PRO A 445 6.83 -11.38 29.05
N ILE A 446 5.77 -10.88 29.69
CA ILE A 446 4.90 -9.83 29.09
C ILE A 446 5.71 -8.58 28.76
N ILE A 447 6.55 -8.10 29.68
CA ILE A 447 7.41 -6.94 29.42
C ILE A 447 8.45 -7.27 28.33
N LEU A 448 9.08 -8.45 28.37
CA LEU A 448 10.09 -8.83 27.38
C LEU A 448 9.51 -8.96 25.97
N THR A 449 8.33 -9.56 25.83
CA THR A 449 7.58 -9.64 24.57
C THR A 449 7.26 -8.24 24.07
N TRP A 450 6.72 -7.38 24.93
CA TRP A 450 6.42 -6.01 24.54
C TRP A 450 7.68 -5.24 24.11
N LEU A 451 8.80 -5.41 24.83
CA LEU A 451 10.07 -4.79 24.48
C LEU A 451 10.64 -5.31 23.15
N GLU A 452 10.48 -6.60 22.85
CA GLU A 452 10.87 -7.18 21.55
C GLU A 452 9.99 -6.66 20.41
N GLU A 453 8.68 -6.62 20.63
CA GLU A 453 7.67 -6.09 19.70
C GLU A 453 7.69 -4.56 19.57
N ASN A 454 8.53 -3.86 20.35
CA ASN A 454 8.63 -2.40 20.31
C ASN A 454 10.10 -1.93 20.34
N TYR A 455 11.05 -2.75 19.89
CA TYR A 455 12.48 -2.43 19.88
C TYR A 455 12.86 -1.53 18.70
N TYR A 456 13.56 -0.42 18.95
CA TYR A 456 14.07 0.49 17.93
C TYR A 456 15.61 0.55 17.92
N LEU A 457 16.23 0.48 16.74
CA LEU A 457 17.70 0.41 16.60
C LEU A 457 18.39 1.76 16.92
N GLU A 458 17.70 2.88 16.68
CA GLU A 458 18.13 4.24 17.00
C GLU A 458 17.09 4.92 17.91
N ASN A 459 17.53 5.50 19.04
CA ASN A 459 16.75 6.33 19.97
C ASN A 459 15.51 5.65 20.59
N TRP A 460 15.71 4.45 21.16
CA TRP A 460 14.63 3.73 21.84
C TRP A 460 14.35 4.30 23.24
N THR A 461 13.24 5.00 23.40
CA THR A 461 12.79 5.51 24.71
C THR A 461 11.57 4.72 25.19
N VAL A 462 11.65 4.13 26.38
CA VAL A 462 10.53 3.41 27.01
C VAL A 462 10.07 4.15 28.26
N SER A 463 8.77 4.41 28.35
CA SER A 463 8.15 4.99 29.55
C SER A 463 7.70 3.90 30.52
N VAL A 464 8.01 4.08 31.81
CA VAL A 464 7.52 3.22 32.90
C VAL A 464 5.99 3.16 32.91
N GLN A 465 5.33 4.26 32.54
CA GLN A 465 3.88 4.37 32.49
C GLN A 465 3.27 3.43 31.43
N ILE A 466 3.87 3.36 30.24
CA ILE A 466 3.39 2.49 29.15
C ILE A 466 3.49 1.02 29.55
N ILE A 467 4.61 0.60 30.15
CA ILE A 467 4.79 -0.79 30.60
C ILE A 467 3.79 -1.18 31.69
N ARG A 468 3.45 -0.24 32.58
CA ARG A 468 2.41 -0.47 33.60
C ARG A 468 1.06 -0.75 32.95
N ASP A 469 0.70 0.02 31.93
CA ASP A 469 -0.59 -0.11 31.25
C ASP A 469 -0.66 -1.42 30.46
N VAL A 470 0.45 -1.87 29.88
CA VAL A 470 0.58 -3.22 29.28
C VAL A 470 0.32 -4.32 30.32
N LEU A 471 0.92 -4.23 31.52
CA LEU A 471 0.71 -5.21 32.59
C LEU A 471 -0.74 -5.21 33.10
N LYS A 472 -1.36 -4.03 33.23
CA LYS A 472 -2.78 -3.90 33.60
C LYS A 472 -3.70 -4.53 32.55
N ASN A 473 -3.46 -4.27 31.27
CA ASN A 473 -4.22 -4.86 30.18
C ASN A 473 -4.07 -6.39 30.12
N ALA A 474 -2.92 -6.91 30.52
CA ALA A 474 -2.67 -8.34 30.68
C ALA A 474 -3.19 -8.93 32.01
N ARG A 475 -3.94 -8.14 32.80
CA ARG A 475 -4.54 -8.55 34.09
C ARG A 475 -3.52 -9.03 35.14
N VAL A 476 -2.32 -8.46 35.14
CA VAL A 476 -1.31 -8.71 36.19
C VAL A 476 -1.74 -8.03 37.49
N GLU A 477 -1.71 -8.77 38.60
CA GLU A 477 -2.16 -8.29 39.91
C GLU A 477 -1.03 -7.62 40.69
N PHE A 478 -1.37 -6.57 41.43
CA PHE A 478 -0.42 -5.75 42.21
C PHE A 478 -0.86 -5.67 43.68
N THR A 479 0.10 -5.55 44.59
CA THR A 479 -0.18 -5.56 46.05
C THR A 479 -0.94 -4.32 46.53
N GLU A 480 -0.72 -3.15 45.91
CA GLU A 480 -1.39 -1.89 46.26
C GLU A 480 -1.55 -0.99 45.01
N ASN A 481 -2.70 -0.33 44.84
CA ASN A 481 -2.98 0.59 43.71
C ASN A 481 -2.28 1.96 43.84
N ARG A 482 -1.24 2.09 44.67
CA ARG A 482 -0.49 3.34 44.81
C ARG A 482 0.50 3.47 43.67
N GLU A 483 0.24 4.44 42.79
CA GLU A 483 0.97 4.59 41.51
C GLU A 483 2.49 4.75 41.67
N GLU A 484 2.95 5.35 42.76
CA GLU A 484 4.37 5.65 43.00
C GLU A 484 5.19 4.39 43.34
N ILE A 485 4.60 3.44 44.07
CA ILE A 485 5.27 2.21 44.53
C ILE A 485 5.38 1.20 43.39
N LEU A 486 4.36 1.15 42.51
CA LEU A 486 4.32 0.22 41.39
C LEU A 486 5.30 0.56 40.25
N LYS A 487 5.78 1.80 40.18
CA LYS A 487 6.81 2.21 39.22
C LYS A 487 8.18 1.62 39.56
N VAL A 488 8.45 1.29 40.82
CA VAL A 488 9.75 0.80 41.31
C VAL A 488 10.18 -0.51 40.61
N PRO A 489 9.38 -1.61 40.64
CA PRO A 489 9.78 -2.86 40.00
C PRO A 489 9.91 -2.76 38.48
N ILE A 490 9.05 -1.97 37.83
CA ILE A 490 9.09 -1.78 36.37
C ILE A 490 10.35 -1.00 35.98
N LYS A 491 10.67 0.08 36.71
CA LYS A 491 11.85 0.90 36.45
C LYS A 491 13.13 0.10 36.65
N ASP A 492 13.25 -0.65 37.74
CA ASP A 492 14.43 -1.47 37.99
C ASP A 492 14.59 -2.58 36.94
N PHE A 493 13.50 -3.23 36.53
CA PHE A 493 13.52 -4.20 35.43
C PHE A 493 14.05 -3.61 34.11
N LEU A 494 13.59 -2.42 33.72
CA LEU A 494 14.06 -1.73 32.51
C LEU A 494 15.54 -1.31 32.63
N MET A 495 16.00 -0.91 33.81
CA MET A 495 17.41 -0.58 34.07
C MET A 495 18.33 -1.81 33.96
N VAL A 496 17.90 -2.94 34.52
CA VAL A 496 18.62 -4.22 34.37
C VAL A 496 18.66 -4.64 32.90
N TYR A 497 17.54 -4.53 32.19
CA TYR A 497 17.45 -4.83 30.77
C TYR A 497 18.41 -3.96 29.93
N GLN A 498 18.45 -2.64 30.17
CA GLN A 498 19.37 -1.71 29.51
C GLN A 498 20.84 -2.10 29.68
N LYS A 499 21.24 -2.48 30.91
CA LYS A 499 22.63 -2.91 31.20
C LYS A 499 22.96 -4.21 30.48
N SER A 500 22.03 -5.17 30.49
CA SER A 500 22.20 -6.49 29.87
C SER A 500 22.25 -6.40 28.33
N LEU A 501 21.49 -5.50 27.70
CA LEU A 501 21.57 -5.24 26.25
C LEU A 501 22.98 -4.87 25.78
N LYS A 502 23.65 -3.99 26.53
CA LYS A 502 25.00 -3.53 26.22
C LYS A 502 26.05 -4.60 26.52
N LYS A 503 25.92 -5.28 27.66
CA LYS A 503 26.91 -6.26 28.14
C LYS A 503 26.83 -7.60 27.40
N ASP A 504 25.63 -8.16 27.27
CA ASP A 504 25.42 -9.53 26.82
C ASP A 504 25.18 -9.61 25.30
N LEU A 505 24.44 -8.65 24.74
CA LEU A 505 24.09 -8.65 23.32
C LEU A 505 24.93 -7.66 22.48
N LYS A 506 25.77 -6.84 23.10
CA LYS A 506 26.66 -5.84 22.46
C LYS A 506 25.94 -4.87 21.52
N VAL A 507 24.66 -4.59 21.81
CA VAL A 507 23.82 -3.72 20.99
C VAL A 507 24.19 -2.25 21.25
N LYS A 508 24.53 -1.51 20.20
CA LYS A 508 24.93 -0.09 20.25
C LYS A 508 23.76 0.90 20.28
N SER A 509 22.57 0.50 20.75
CA SER A 509 21.39 1.37 20.74
C SER A 509 21.37 2.38 21.89
N SER A 510 20.80 3.56 21.64
CA SER A 510 20.50 4.61 22.63
C SER A 510 19.20 4.30 23.38
N PHE A 511 19.15 3.19 24.13
CA PHE A 511 18.02 2.89 25.02
C PHE A 511 17.96 3.91 26.16
N SER A 512 16.81 4.53 26.38
CA SER A 512 16.56 5.51 27.44
C SER A 512 15.24 5.22 28.16
N ILE A 513 15.19 5.51 29.46
CA ILE A 513 14.02 5.21 30.30
C ILE A 513 13.41 6.53 30.75
N LYS A 514 12.13 6.77 30.43
CA LYS A 514 11.37 7.93 30.90
C LYS A 514 10.54 7.50 32.12
N SER A 515 10.79 8.16 33.26
CA SER A 515 10.11 7.86 34.54
C SER A 515 8.64 8.29 34.54
#